data_AF-A0A940CIK5-F1
#
_entry.id   AF-A0A940CIK5-F1
#
_cell.length_a   1.000
_cell.length_b   1.000
_cell.length_c   1.000
_cell.angle_alpha   90.00
_cell.angle_beta   90.00
_cell.angle_gamma   90.00
#
_symmetry.space_group_name_H-M   'P 1'
#
loop_
_entity.id
_entity.type
_entity.pdbx_description
1 polymer ?
#
loop_
_entity_poly.entity_id
_entity_poly.type
_entity_poly.pdbx_seq_one_letter_code
_entity_poly.pdbx_strand_id
1 'polypeptide(L)'
;MKSIDYSFAINSYNQAVDIITTCQKRKIFPIIYIKYFMVNGFGPDWIKEFNNLLEQKFSKKKFKLFVDCKKNYALFINLVEQRIDYLKVDAKTETYKKLNQIAKKNNVLINPKFSVLDFSKIKNINLKFKRIFL
;
A
#
# COMPACT_ATOMS: atom_id res chain seq x y z
N MET A 1 -24.25 -4.04 -2.90
CA MET A 1 -22.91 -4.24 -3.50
C MET A 1 -21.86 -4.04 -2.41
N LYS A 2 -20.95 -4.98 -2.19
CA LYS A 2 -19.76 -4.69 -1.38
C LYS A 2 -18.94 -3.64 -2.13
N SER A 3 -18.63 -2.51 -1.50
CA SER A 3 -17.69 -1.55 -2.07
C SER A 3 -16.35 -2.26 -2.26
N ILE A 4 -15.88 -2.33 -3.49
CA ILE A 4 -14.53 -2.83 -3.77
C ILE A 4 -13.60 -1.68 -3.44
N ASP A 5 -12.77 -1.86 -2.42
CA ASP A 5 -11.69 -0.93 -2.13
C ASP A 5 -10.55 -1.17 -3.12
N TYR A 6 -10.10 -0.09 -3.76
CA TYR A 6 -9.02 -0.12 -4.72
C TYR A 6 -7.70 0.27 -4.07
N SER A 7 -6.64 -0.43 -4.46
CA SER A 7 -5.27 -0.05 -4.15
C SER A 7 -4.48 0.15 -5.44
N PHE A 8 -3.52 1.06 -5.42
CA PHE A 8 -2.87 1.56 -6.62
C PHE A 8 -1.39 1.21 -6.62
N ALA A 9 -0.99 0.27 -7.48
CA ALA A 9 0.40 -0.16 -7.55
C ALA A 9 1.27 0.91 -8.23
N ILE A 10 2.37 1.29 -7.58
CA ILE A 10 3.28 2.34 -8.07
C ILE A 10 4.72 1.81 -8.20
N ASN A 11 5.56 2.57 -8.91
CA ASN A 11 7.01 2.36 -9.00
C ASN A 11 7.82 3.59 -8.56
N SER A 12 7.18 4.72 -8.23
CA SER A 12 7.87 5.96 -7.88
C SER A 12 7.05 6.85 -6.96
N TYR A 13 7.73 7.74 -6.24
CA TYR A 13 7.11 8.78 -5.42
C TYR A 13 6.18 9.69 -6.22
N ASN A 14 6.61 10.18 -7.38
CA ASN A 14 5.80 11.07 -8.21
C ASN A 14 4.48 10.42 -8.65
N GLN A 15 4.50 9.12 -8.98
CA GLN A 15 3.26 8.38 -9.27
C GLN A 15 2.32 8.33 -8.06
N ALA A 16 2.84 8.10 -6.85
CA ALA A 16 2.02 8.12 -5.64
C ALA A 16 1.38 9.50 -5.41
N VAL A 17 2.15 10.58 -5.59
CA VAL A 17 1.67 11.97 -5.49
C VAL A 17 0.51 12.22 -6.47
N ASP A 18 0.69 11.86 -7.73
CA ASP A 18 -0.32 12.06 -8.77
C ASP A 18 -1.58 11.24 -8.51
N ILE A 19 -1.42 10.00 -8.06
CA ILE A 19 -2.54 9.11 -7.70
C ILE A 19 -3.31 9.68 -6.51
N ILE A 20 -2.64 10.06 -5.42
CA ILE A 20 -3.30 10.63 -4.24
C ILE A 20 -4.10 11.87 -4.64
N THR A 21 -3.47 12.78 -5.40
CA THR A 21 -4.11 14.01 -5.89
C THR A 21 -5.34 13.70 -6.75
N THR A 22 -5.23 12.72 -7.65
CA THR A 22 -6.33 12.33 -8.55
C THR A 22 -7.48 11.66 -7.79
N CYS A 23 -7.16 10.77 -6.85
CA CYS A 23 -8.12 10.12 -5.96
C CYS A 23 -8.90 11.14 -5.13
N GLN A 24 -8.21 12.11 -4.51
CA GLN A 24 -8.84 13.17 -3.72
C GLN A 24 -9.83 14.01 -4.55
N LYS A 25 -9.44 14.42 -5.77
CA LYS A 25 -10.33 15.15 -6.70
C LYS A 25 -11.59 14.34 -7.06
N ARG A 26 -11.46 13.01 -7.11
CA ARG A 26 -12.54 12.08 -7.47
C ARG A 26 -13.28 11.51 -6.26
N LYS A 27 -13.00 11.98 -5.04
CA LYS A 27 -13.57 11.46 -3.78
C LYS A 27 -13.35 9.95 -3.56
N ILE A 28 -12.25 9.41 -4.09
CA ILE A 28 -11.79 8.05 -3.84
C ILE A 28 -10.72 8.12 -2.75
N PHE A 29 -10.77 7.25 -1.74
CA PHE A 29 -9.72 7.19 -0.73
C PHE A 29 -8.48 6.46 -1.30
N PRO A 30 -7.29 7.10 -1.32
CA PRO A 30 -6.12 6.50 -1.94
C PRO A 30 -5.43 5.48 -1.02
N ILE A 31 -5.29 4.25 -1.49
CA ILE A 31 -4.45 3.20 -0.88
C ILE A 31 -3.28 2.93 -1.83
N ILE A 32 -2.08 3.33 -1.45
CA ILE A 32 -0.89 3.18 -2.29
C ILE A 32 -0.31 1.79 -2.05
N TYR A 33 -0.23 1.00 -3.13
CA TYR A 33 0.30 -0.36 -3.08
C TYR A 33 1.77 -0.39 -3.51
N ILE A 34 2.63 -0.87 -2.60
CA ILE A 34 4.06 -1.04 -2.82
C ILE A 34 4.35 -2.51 -3.10
N LYS A 35 4.86 -2.80 -4.30
CA LYS A 35 5.21 -4.16 -4.71
C LYS A 35 6.49 -4.61 -3.99
N TYR A 36 6.56 -5.89 -3.65
CA TYR A 36 7.69 -6.51 -2.94
C TYR A 36 9.07 -6.16 -3.52
N PHE A 37 9.21 -6.13 -4.84
CA PHE A 37 10.50 -5.88 -5.49
C PHE A 37 11.09 -4.50 -5.14
N MET A 38 10.24 -3.51 -4.87
CA MET A 38 10.71 -2.18 -4.46
C MET A 38 11.34 -2.25 -3.06
N VAL A 39 10.64 -2.88 -2.12
CA VAL A 39 11.12 -3.02 -0.74
C VAL A 39 12.36 -3.91 -0.67
N ASN A 40 12.39 -4.98 -1.45
CA ASN A 40 13.52 -5.89 -1.53
C ASN A 40 14.76 -5.23 -2.15
N GLY A 41 14.59 -4.25 -3.03
CA GLY A 41 15.70 -3.51 -3.66
C GLY A 41 16.24 -2.38 -2.78
N PHE A 42 15.36 -1.60 -2.14
CA PHE A 42 15.75 -0.41 -1.37
C PHE A 42 15.88 -0.65 0.15
N GLY A 43 15.33 -1.75 0.66
CA GLY A 43 15.27 -2.05 2.10
C GLY A 43 14.01 -1.50 2.79
N PRO A 44 13.74 -1.93 4.03
CA PRO A 44 12.56 -1.50 4.79
C PRO A 44 12.59 -0.03 5.21
N ASP A 45 13.78 0.55 5.46
CA ASP A 45 13.91 1.96 5.85
C ASP A 45 13.45 2.92 4.75
N TRP A 46 13.53 2.48 3.49
CA TRP A 46 12.98 3.22 2.36
C TRP A 46 11.46 3.43 2.50
N ILE A 47 10.71 2.48 3.06
CA ILE A 47 9.26 2.63 3.28
C ILE A 47 8.96 3.72 4.29
N LYS A 48 9.77 3.80 5.35
CA LYS A 48 9.65 4.85 6.37
C LYS A 48 9.84 6.22 5.75
N GLU A 49 10.91 6.40 4.98
CA GLU A 49 11.21 7.68 4.35
C GLU A 49 10.19 8.04 3.26
N PHE A 50 9.79 7.06 2.44
CA PHE A 50 8.72 7.23 1.47
C PHE A 50 7.42 7.70 2.12
N ASN A 51 7.04 7.10 3.25
CA ASN A 51 5.85 7.52 4.00
C ASN A 51 6.00 8.93 4.56
N ASN A 52 7.15 9.28 5.16
CA ASN A 52 7.42 10.61 5.68
C ASN A 52 7.22 11.70 4.60
N LEU A 53 7.79 11.49 3.41
CA LEU A 53 7.67 12.43 2.29
C LEU A 53 6.23 12.59 1.78
N LEU A 54 5.41 11.55 1.86
CA LEU A 54 3.99 11.63 1.52
C LEU A 54 3.17 12.30 2.63
N GLU A 55 3.46 12.00 3.89
CA GLU A 55 2.80 12.62 5.05
C GLU A 55 3.06 14.13 5.11
N GLN A 56 4.29 14.58 4.80
CA GLN A 56 4.63 15.99 4.67
C GLN A 56 3.80 16.71 3.60
N LYS A 57 3.42 16.00 2.52
CA LYS A 57 2.70 16.59 1.39
C LYS A 57 1.18 16.56 1.51
N PHE A 58 0.62 15.49 2.07
CA PHE A 58 -0.84 15.27 2.06
C PHE A 58 -1.46 15.10 3.45
N SER A 59 -0.67 15.03 4.53
CA SER A 59 -1.07 14.60 5.87
C SER A 59 -1.45 13.12 5.96
N LYS A 60 -1.06 12.48 7.07
CA LYS A 60 -1.22 11.03 7.33
C LYS A 60 -2.62 10.45 7.11
N LYS A 61 -3.68 11.21 7.40
CA LYS A 61 -5.07 10.73 7.31
C LYS A 61 -5.63 10.73 5.88
N LYS A 62 -4.90 11.24 4.89
CA LYS A 62 -5.40 11.43 3.51
C LYS A 62 -5.05 10.30 2.55
N PHE A 63 -4.23 9.35 2.98
CA PHE A 63 -3.87 8.15 2.22
C PHE A 63 -3.52 7.03 3.19
N LYS A 64 -3.36 5.81 2.67
CA LYS A 64 -2.80 4.66 3.40
C LYS A 64 -1.81 3.91 2.55
N LEU A 65 -0.89 3.20 3.19
CA LEU A 65 0.08 2.34 2.53
C LEU A 65 -0.31 0.86 2.65
N PHE A 66 -0.14 0.14 1.54
CA PHE A 66 -0.32 -1.30 1.45
C PHE A 66 0.93 -1.95 0.87
N VAL A 67 1.67 -2.70 1.69
CA VAL A 67 2.98 -3.22 1.29
C VAL A 67 2.94 -4.73 1.11
N ASP A 68 3.49 -5.22 -0.01
CA ASP A 68 3.63 -6.65 -0.26
C ASP A 68 4.94 -7.20 0.32
N CYS A 69 4.82 -8.10 1.29
CA CYS A 69 5.93 -8.79 1.94
C CYS A 69 6.20 -10.18 1.35
N LYS A 70 5.34 -10.71 0.47
CA LYS A 70 5.37 -12.13 0.03
C LYS A 70 5.60 -13.08 1.21
N LYS A 71 6.62 -13.95 1.14
CA LYS A 71 7.03 -14.88 2.22
C LYS A 71 8.14 -14.32 3.12
N ASN A 72 8.50 -13.05 2.99
CA ASN A 72 9.54 -12.43 3.81
C ASN A 72 8.95 -11.99 5.16
N TYR A 73 8.97 -12.90 6.13
CA TYR A 73 8.39 -12.63 7.46
C TYR A 73 9.22 -11.67 8.29
N ALA A 74 10.54 -11.58 8.06
CA ALA A 74 11.38 -10.58 8.73
C ALA A 74 10.98 -9.16 8.32
N LEU A 75 10.79 -8.93 7.02
CA LEU A 75 10.25 -7.68 6.50
C LEU A 75 8.86 -7.38 7.06
N PHE A 76 7.98 -8.40 7.12
CA PHE A 76 6.65 -8.25 7.69
C PHE A 76 6.72 -7.76 9.15
N ILE A 77 7.52 -8.39 10.01
CA ILE A 77 7.63 -7.99 11.43
C ILE A 77 8.14 -6.56 11.55
N ASN A 78 9.20 -6.22 10.80
CA ASN A 78 9.75 -4.88 10.79
C ASN A 78 8.69 -3.83 10.39
N LEU A 79 7.90 -4.08 9.34
CA LEU A 79 6.84 -3.16 8.92
C LEU A 79 5.65 -3.11 9.88
N VAL A 80 5.38 -4.20 10.61
CA VAL A 80 4.39 -4.20 11.70
C VAL A 80 4.84 -3.30 12.85
N GLU A 81 6.11 -3.37 13.24
CA GLU A 81 6.68 -2.50 14.28
C GLU A 81 6.67 -1.02 13.87
N GLN A 82 6.87 -0.75 12.57
CA GLN A 82 6.70 0.58 11.98
C GLN A 82 5.23 1.04 11.87
N ARG A 83 4.26 0.19 12.23
CA ARG A 83 2.80 0.46 12.19
C ARG A 83 2.30 0.92 10.82
N ILE A 84 2.75 0.26 9.76
CA ILE A 84 2.21 0.44 8.40
C ILE A 84 0.71 0.09 8.37
N ASP A 85 -0.10 0.74 7.52
CA ASP A 85 -1.55 0.52 7.55
C ASP A 85 -1.94 -0.92 7.18
N TYR A 86 -1.41 -1.39 6.06
CA TYR A 86 -1.79 -2.67 5.47
C TYR A 86 -0.59 -3.47 4.98
N LEU A 87 -0.63 -4.78 5.22
CA LEU A 87 0.40 -5.71 4.74
C LEU A 87 -0.22 -6.86 3.95
N LYS A 88 0.43 -7.24 2.86
CA LYS A 88 0.16 -8.48 2.14
C LYS A 88 1.26 -9.48 2.45
N VAL A 89 0.89 -10.69 2.86
CA VAL A 89 1.82 -11.76 3.22
C VAL A 89 1.30 -13.10 2.73
N ASP A 90 2.18 -13.89 2.12
CA ASP A 90 1.91 -15.24 1.66
C ASP A 90 2.30 -16.21 2.75
N ALA A 91 1.32 -16.78 3.45
CA ALA A 91 1.56 -17.68 4.57
C ALA A 91 0.57 -18.84 4.57
N LYS A 92 1.02 -20.01 5.04
CA LYS A 92 0.11 -21.13 5.37
C LYS A 92 -0.77 -20.75 6.57
N THR A 93 -1.91 -21.42 6.71
CA THR A 93 -2.92 -21.11 7.74
C THR A 93 -2.36 -20.94 9.15
N GLU A 94 -1.46 -21.82 9.59
CA GLU A 94 -0.90 -21.75 10.94
C GLU A 94 0.03 -20.54 11.12
N THR A 95 0.96 -20.33 10.20
CA THR A 95 1.85 -19.16 10.19
C THR A 95 1.04 -17.87 10.10
N TYR A 96 0.02 -17.84 9.22
CA TYR A 96 -0.87 -16.69 9.06
C TYR A 96 -1.56 -16.32 10.37
N LYS A 97 -2.08 -17.29 11.13
CA LYS A 97 -2.70 -17.04 12.44
C LYS A 97 -1.75 -16.33 13.40
N LYS A 98 -0.48 -16.79 13.48
CA LYS A 98 0.55 -16.17 14.33
C LYS A 98 0.89 -14.75 13.88
N LEU A 99 1.12 -14.54 12.58
CA LEU A 99 1.40 -13.22 12.00
C LEU A 99 0.23 -12.25 12.22
N ASN A 100 -1.02 -12.71 12.07
CA ASN A 100 -2.22 -11.90 12.28
C ASN A 100 -2.35 -11.44 13.74
N GLN A 101 -2.00 -12.28 14.70
CA GLN A 101 -2.00 -11.89 16.12
C GLN A 101 -1.02 -10.76 16.39
N ILE A 102 0.20 -10.84 15.83
CA ILE A 102 1.24 -9.80 15.98
C ILE A 102 0.80 -8.50 15.32
N ALA A 103 0.23 -8.57 14.11
CA ALA A 103 -0.26 -7.40 13.37
C ALA A 103 -1.42 -6.71 14.09
N LYS A 104 -2.40 -7.47 14.60
CA LYS A 104 -3.54 -6.94 15.37
C LYS A 104 -3.09 -6.16 16.61
N LYS A 105 -2.08 -6.65 17.34
CA LYS A 105 -1.52 -5.94 18.50
C LYS A 105 -0.92 -4.57 18.14
N ASN A 106 -0.47 -4.41 16.90
CA ASN A 106 0.14 -3.18 16.38
C ASN A 106 -0.82 -2.35 15.51
N ASN A 107 -2.11 -2.68 15.49
CA ASN A 107 -3.13 -2.03 14.66
C ASN A 107 -2.84 -2.07 13.15
N VAL A 108 -2.16 -3.13 12.69
CA VAL A 108 -1.88 -3.38 11.27
C VAL A 108 -2.87 -4.43 10.74
N LEU A 109 -3.49 -4.15 9.59
CA LEU A 109 -4.39 -5.11 8.94
C LEU A 109 -3.66 -5.88 7.84
N ILE A 110 -3.80 -7.20 7.85
CA ILE A 110 -3.10 -8.09 6.92
C ILE A 110 -4.06 -8.70 5.89
N ASN A 111 -3.57 -8.91 4.67
CA ASN A 111 -4.29 -9.46 3.53
C ASN A 111 -5.72 -8.90 3.33
N PRO A 112 -5.92 -7.57 3.36
CA PRO A 112 -7.22 -7.00 3.00
C PRO A 112 -7.58 -7.33 1.54
N LYS A 113 -8.86 -7.53 1.27
CA LYS A 113 -9.38 -7.90 -0.06
C LYS A 113 -9.51 -6.68 -0.98
N PHE A 114 -8.40 -6.03 -1.28
CA PHE A 114 -8.35 -4.87 -2.19
C PHE A 114 -8.16 -5.31 -3.65
N SER A 115 -8.78 -4.60 -4.58
CA SER A 115 -8.46 -4.71 -6.01
C SER A 115 -7.20 -3.90 -6.30
N VAL A 116 -6.14 -4.55 -6.78
CA VAL A 116 -4.86 -3.89 -7.08
C VAL A 116 -4.89 -3.41 -8.54
N LEU A 117 -4.99 -2.09 -8.73
CA LEU A 117 -4.88 -1.45 -10.04
C LEU A 117 -3.43 -1.11 -10.33
N ASP A 118 -2.88 -1.64 -11.42
CA ASP A 118 -1.45 -1.44 -11.71
C ASP A 118 -1.17 -0.11 -12.44
N PHE A 119 -0.62 0.89 -11.74
CA PHE A 119 -0.21 2.17 -12.31
C PHE A 119 1.30 2.26 -12.59
N SER A 120 2.06 1.20 -12.29
CA SER A 120 3.53 1.20 -12.32
C SER A 120 4.15 1.60 -13.67
N LYS A 121 3.49 1.27 -14.79
CA LYS A 121 3.98 1.52 -16.16
C LYS A 121 3.27 2.68 -16.88
N ILE A 122 2.39 3.40 -16.20
CA ILE A 122 1.50 4.38 -16.85
C ILE A 122 2.15 5.77 -16.83
N LYS A 123 2.26 6.39 -18.01
CA LYS A 123 2.69 7.80 -18.13
C LYS A 123 1.56 8.79 -17.85
N ASN A 124 0.32 8.46 -18.22
CA ASN A 124 -0.84 9.33 -18.03
C ASN A 124 -1.86 8.71 -17.07
N ILE A 125 -1.71 9.05 -15.78
CA ILE A 125 -2.55 8.54 -14.68
C ILE A 125 -4.01 8.96 -14.87
N ASN A 126 -4.26 10.20 -15.27
CA ASN A 126 -5.61 10.72 -15.49
C ASN A 126 -6.40 9.93 -16.53
N LEU A 127 -5.77 9.59 -17.67
CA LEU A 127 -6.42 8.78 -18.70
C LEU A 127 -6.78 7.38 -18.20
N LYS A 128 -5.89 6.74 -17.42
CA LYS A 128 -6.17 5.42 -16.85
C LYS A 128 -7.32 5.48 -15.84
N PHE A 129 -7.35 6.50 -14.98
CA PHE A 129 -8.48 6.72 -14.05
C PHE A 129 -9.80 6.89 -14.79
N LYS A 130 -9.82 7.69 -15.88
CA LYS A 130 -11.03 7.83 -16.70
C LYS A 130 -11.51 6.45 -17.17
N ARG A 131 -10.64 5.62 -17.76
CA ARG A 131 -11.04 4.29 -18.28
C ARG A 131 -11.55 3.28 -17.24
N ILE A 132 -11.16 3.44 -15.98
CA ILE A 132 -11.51 2.48 -14.91
C ILE A 132 -12.78 2.92 -14.17
N PHE A 133 -12.96 4.23 -13.99
CA PHE A 133 -13.97 4.79 -13.09
C PHE A 133 -15.02 5.67 -13.78
N LEU A 134 -14.89 5.92 -15.09
CA LEU A 134 -15.87 6.62 -15.94
C LEU A 134 -16.15 5.77 -17.18
#